data_AF-A0A7C9J5X7-F1
#
_entry.id   AF-A0A7C9J5X7-F1
#
_cell.length_a   1.000
_cell.length_b   1.000
_cell.length_c   1.000
_cell.angle_alpha   90.00
_cell.angle_beta   90.00
_cell.angle_gamma   90.00
#
_symmetry.space_group_name_H-M   'P 1'
#
loop_
_entity.id
_entity.type
_entity.pdbx_description
1 polymer ?
#
loop_
_entity_poly.entity_id
_entity_poly.type
_entity_poly.pdbx_seq_one_letter_code
_entity_poly.pdbx_strand_id
1 'polypeptide(L)'
;MTTPFEELIPRALVSDTDDERWEIVAALHRRGDAGIFEAAARLCAGDLSGERELGADVLAQLGHRGDAKPFLDRSLPILREMARRECDPMVLRSVLFALGHLGDERALPEVLDSAGHFHNGVRHAAAWSLPNVMRADDAEAVAALVRISRETDDDENRDCATTGLAGLDADDTAIREALSARLDDTVVVVAAEAAYGLARRADRRAERVVRRYLAAPDDNDYTRSLMEWTAEELGDAELLSQVRASRVSVCAEPPAC
;
A
#
# COMPACT_ATOMS: atom_id res chain seq x y z
N MET A 1 -23.53 -17.67 19.57
CA MET A 1 -23.93 -18.08 18.21
C MET A 1 -23.26 -17.11 17.26
N THR A 2 -22.52 -17.59 16.27
CA THR A 2 -21.90 -16.72 15.25
C THR A 2 -23.00 -16.17 14.34
N THR A 3 -23.01 -14.86 14.09
CA THR A 3 -23.96 -14.22 13.18
C THR A 3 -23.93 -14.90 11.80
N PRO A 4 -25.08 -15.31 11.23
CA PRO A 4 -25.17 -15.83 9.86
C PRO A 4 -24.56 -14.85 8.85
N PHE A 5 -23.89 -15.35 7.80
CA PHE A 5 -23.23 -14.43 6.85
C PHE A 5 -24.24 -13.66 6.00
N GLU A 6 -25.44 -14.24 5.85
CA GLU A 6 -26.61 -13.65 5.22
C GLU A 6 -27.07 -12.38 5.95
N GLU A 7 -26.76 -12.24 7.25
CA GLU A 7 -27.03 -11.03 8.04
C GLU A 7 -25.85 -10.03 8.01
N LEU A 8 -24.63 -10.50 7.75
CA LEU A 8 -23.43 -9.67 7.72
C LEU A 8 -23.36 -8.79 6.47
N ILE A 9 -23.70 -9.32 5.29
CA ILE A 9 -23.63 -8.56 4.04
C ILE A 9 -24.57 -7.34 4.04
N PRO A 10 -25.87 -7.48 4.36
CA PRO A 10 -26.76 -6.32 4.45
C PRO A 10 -26.27 -5.29 5.46
N ARG A 11 -25.72 -5.74 6.59
CA ARG A 11 -25.17 -4.85 7.63
C ARG A 11 -23.95 -4.07 7.13
N ALA A 12 -23.05 -4.72 6.38
CA ALA A 12 -21.88 -4.07 5.79
C ALA A 12 -22.25 -3.01 4.73
N LEU A 13 -23.38 -3.18 4.03
CA LEU A 13 -23.89 -2.23 3.04
C LEU A 13 -24.50 -0.97 3.68
N VAL A 14 -25.00 -1.09 4.92
CA VAL A 14 -25.67 0.00 5.64
C VAL A 14 -24.89 0.48 6.88
N SER A 15 -23.62 0.08 7.00
CA SER A 15 -22.78 0.49 8.14
C SER A 15 -22.61 2.01 8.14
N ASP A 16 -22.74 2.61 9.34
CA ASP A 16 -22.62 4.05 9.52
C ASP A 16 -21.14 4.51 9.57
N THR A 17 -20.22 3.58 9.82
CA THR A 17 -18.77 3.86 9.91
C THR A 17 -17.94 2.84 9.13
N ASP A 18 -16.77 3.30 8.67
CA ASP A 18 -15.79 2.43 8.01
C ASP A 18 -15.27 1.34 8.95
N ASP A 19 -15.04 1.66 10.23
CA ASP A 19 -14.58 0.68 11.23
C ASP A 19 -15.56 -0.49 11.37
N GLU A 20 -16.86 -0.22 11.46
CA GLU A 20 -17.88 -1.27 11.54
C GLU A 20 -17.90 -2.11 10.25
N ARG A 21 -17.87 -1.45 9.08
CA ARG A 21 -17.84 -2.14 7.78
C ARG A 21 -16.63 -3.08 7.71
N TRP A 22 -15.45 -2.62 8.11
CA TRP A 22 -14.21 -3.40 8.05
C TRP A 22 -14.17 -4.53 9.07
N GLU A 23 -14.77 -4.36 10.26
CA GLU A 23 -14.95 -5.47 11.20
C GLU A 23 -15.78 -6.61 10.59
N ILE A 24 -16.84 -6.26 9.86
CA ILE A 24 -17.69 -7.22 9.16
C ILE A 24 -16.95 -7.89 8.00
N VAL A 25 -16.29 -7.11 7.14
CA VAL A 25 -15.48 -7.63 6.03
C VAL A 25 -14.41 -8.59 6.55
N ALA A 26 -13.70 -8.24 7.62
CA ALA A 26 -12.71 -9.10 8.24
C ALA A 26 -13.32 -10.40 8.81
N ALA A 27 -14.54 -10.35 9.35
CA ALA A 27 -15.27 -11.54 9.77
C ALA A 27 -15.62 -12.46 8.58
N LEU A 28 -16.05 -11.88 7.45
CA LEU A 28 -16.32 -12.60 6.21
C LEU A 28 -15.04 -13.25 5.65
N HIS A 29 -13.91 -12.51 5.63
CA HIS A 29 -12.60 -13.04 5.23
C HIS A 29 -12.20 -14.26 6.05
N ARG A 30 -12.29 -14.17 7.39
CA ARG A 30 -11.93 -15.28 8.29
C ARG A 30 -12.80 -16.52 8.09
N ARG A 31 -14.09 -16.33 7.78
CA ARG A 31 -15.05 -17.41 7.59
C ARG A 31 -14.83 -18.13 6.25
N GLY A 32 -14.65 -17.38 5.16
CA GLY A 32 -14.07 -17.92 3.92
C GLY A 32 -14.77 -19.16 3.36
N ASP A 33 -16.11 -19.17 3.30
CA ASP A 33 -16.86 -20.29 2.74
C ASP A 33 -17.41 -20.01 1.33
N ALA A 34 -17.84 -21.06 0.63
CA ALA A 34 -18.34 -20.95 -0.73
C ALA A 34 -19.62 -20.09 -0.81
N GLY A 35 -20.46 -20.07 0.22
CA GLY A 35 -21.67 -19.25 0.26
C GLY A 35 -21.35 -17.75 0.28
N ILE A 36 -20.34 -17.36 1.06
CA ILE A 36 -19.83 -15.99 1.09
C ILE A 36 -19.23 -15.62 -0.26
N PHE A 37 -18.44 -16.52 -0.87
CA PHE A 37 -17.90 -16.28 -2.21
C PHE A 37 -19.03 -15.99 -3.21
N GLU A 38 -20.05 -16.85 -3.28
CA GLU A 38 -21.16 -16.67 -4.23
C GLU A 38 -21.92 -15.36 -3.97
N ALA A 39 -22.07 -14.96 -2.71
CA ALA A 39 -22.72 -13.71 -2.38
C ALA A 39 -21.87 -12.49 -2.79
N ALA A 40 -20.56 -12.50 -2.50
CA ALA A 40 -19.65 -11.44 -2.90
C ALA A 40 -19.53 -11.34 -4.43
N ALA A 41 -19.48 -12.47 -5.14
CA ALA A 41 -19.48 -12.51 -6.60
C ALA A 41 -20.75 -11.90 -7.21
N ARG A 42 -21.92 -12.09 -6.58
CA ARG A 42 -23.16 -11.43 -6.99
C ARG A 42 -23.11 -9.91 -6.75
N LEU A 43 -22.56 -9.47 -5.62
CA LEU A 43 -22.39 -8.06 -5.31
C LEU A 43 -21.47 -7.34 -6.32
N CYS A 44 -20.41 -8.00 -6.80
CA CYS A 44 -19.55 -7.48 -7.87
C CYS A 44 -20.30 -7.17 -9.17
N ALA A 45 -21.46 -7.78 -9.40
CA ALA A 45 -22.33 -7.54 -10.54
C ALA A 45 -23.57 -6.68 -10.19
N GLY A 46 -23.59 -6.07 -8.99
CA GLY A 46 -24.68 -5.23 -8.49
C GLY A 46 -24.78 -3.89 -9.23
N ASP A 47 -25.99 -3.34 -9.24
CA ASP A 47 -26.29 -2.06 -9.90
C ASP A 47 -25.72 -0.87 -9.09
N LEU A 48 -25.64 -1.02 -7.76
CA LEU A 48 -25.17 0.02 -6.85
C LEU A 48 -23.64 -0.06 -6.68
N SER A 49 -22.96 1.09 -6.68
CA SER A 49 -21.51 1.15 -6.47
C SER A 49 -21.09 0.53 -5.14
N GLY A 50 -21.83 0.78 -4.05
CA GLY A 50 -21.54 0.20 -2.74
C GLY A 50 -21.65 -1.33 -2.68
N GLU A 51 -22.50 -1.94 -3.52
CA GLU A 51 -22.53 -3.41 -3.68
C GLU A 51 -21.25 -3.89 -4.33
N ARG A 52 -20.88 -3.30 -5.46
CA ARG A 52 -19.68 -3.70 -6.21
C ARG A 52 -18.40 -3.51 -5.39
N GLU A 53 -18.31 -2.39 -4.66
CA GLU A 53 -17.22 -2.11 -3.72
C GLU A 53 -17.12 -3.19 -2.64
N LEU A 54 -18.23 -3.49 -1.95
CA LEU A 54 -18.25 -4.54 -0.92
C LEU A 54 -17.92 -5.92 -1.48
N GLY A 55 -18.41 -6.23 -2.69
CA GLY A 55 -18.06 -7.47 -3.39
C GLY A 55 -16.55 -7.58 -3.58
N ALA A 56 -15.90 -6.53 -4.09
CA ALA A 56 -14.46 -6.50 -4.29
C ALA A 56 -13.69 -6.62 -2.97
N ASP A 57 -14.07 -5.85 -1.95
CA ASP A 57 -13.44 -5.86 -0.62
C ASP A 57 -13.52 -7.26 0.03
N VAL A 58 -14.66 -7.94 -0.08
CA VAL A 58 -14.81 -9.30 0.45
C VAL A 58 -13.97 -10.31 -0.34
N LEU A 59 -13.96 -10.23 -1.68
CA LEU A 59 -13.19 -11.14 -2.51
C LEU A 59 -11.67 -10.98 -2.36
N ALA A 60 -11.19 -9.80 -1.95
CA ALA A 60 -9.77 -9.46 -1.79
C ALA A 60 -8.99 -10.45 -0.93
N GLN A 61 -9.56 -10.87 0.20
CA GLN A 61 -8.87 -11.70 1.19
C GLN A 61 -9.73 -12.87 1.70
N LEU A 62 -10.75 -13.27 0.92
CA LEU A 62 -11.69 -14.31 1.34
C LEU A 62 -10.95 -15.63 1.64
N GLY A 63 -11.10 -16.12 2.87
CA GLY A 63 -10.52 -17.38 3.33
C GLY A 63 -8.99 -17.40 3.39
N HIS A 64 -8.31 -16.25 3.31
CA HIS A 64 -6.85 -16.20 3.36
C HIS A 64 -6.33 -16.77 4.70
N ARG A 65 -5.32 -17.65 4.62
CA ARG A 65 -4.69 -18.31 5.78
C ARG A 65 -3.19 -18.43 5.55
N GLY A 66 -2.41 -17.49 6.09
CA GLY A 66 -1.01 -17.36 5.67
C GLY A 66 -0.94 -17.13 4.17
N ASP A 67 -0.11 -17.90 3.47
CA ASP A 67 0.03 -17.82 2.01
C ASP A 67 -1.12 -18.50 1.23
N ALA A 68 -2.00 -19.24 1.90
CA ALA A 68 -3.09 -19.94 1.23
C ALA A 68 -4.22 -18.97 0.85
N LYS A 69 -4.52 -18.90 -0.46
CA LYS A 69 -5.59 -18.07 -1.05
C LYS A 69 -6.64 -18.97 -1.73
N PRO A 70 -7.54 -19.63 -0.96
CA PRO A 70 -8.39 -20.72 -1.47
C PRO A 70 -9.39 -20.30 -2.57
N PHE A 71 -9.71 -19.00 -2.67
CA PHE A 71 -10.61 -18.47 -3.69
C PHE A 71 -9.89 -17.73 -4.83
N LEU A 72 -8.56 -17.72 -4.86
CA LEU A 72 -7.75 -16.97 -5.83
C LEU A 72 -8.25 -17.14 -7.27
N ASP A 73 -8.28 -18.38 -7.78
CA ASP A 73 -8.66 -18.66 -9.16
C ASP A 73 -10.13 -18.34 -9.48
N ARG A 74 -10.97 -18.20 -8.46
CA ARG A 74 -12.38 -17.84 -8.61
C ARG A 74 -12.61 -16.32 -8.54
N SER A 75 -11.92 -15.63 -7.63
CA SER A 75 -12.03 -14.18 -7.43
C SER A 75 -11.32 -13.40 -8.53
N LEU A 76 -10.14 -13.85 -8.96
CA LEU A 76 -9.29 -13.15 -9.90
C LEU A 76 -9.99 -12.80 -11.24
N PRO A 77 -10.66 -13.73 -11.95
CA PRO A 77 -11.33 -13.38 -13.20
C PRO A 77 -12.46 -12.35 -13.02
N ILE A 78 -13.14 -12.35 -11.88
CA ILE A 78 -14.20 -11.38 -11.55
C ILE A 78 -13.58 -9.99 -11.37
N LEU A 79 -12.56 -9.88 -10.50
CA LEU A 79 -11.92 -8.60 -10.20
C LEU A 79 -11.21 -8.01 -11.42
N ARG A 80 -10.57 -8.83 -12.26
CA ARG A 80 -9.98 -8.37 -13.52
C ARG A 80 -11.02 -7.86 -14.50
N GLU A 81 -12.20 -8.48 -14.56
CA GLU A 81 -13.30 -7.99 -15.39
C GLU A 81 -13.85 -6.66 -14.88
N MET A 82 -14.00 -6.53 -13.55
CA MET A 82 -14.39 -5.25 -12.94
C MET A 82 -13.36 -4.16 -13.26
N ALA A 83 -12.06 -4.43 -13.10
CA ALA A 83 -11.01 -3.45 -13.37
C ALA A 83 -11.05 -2.90 -14.81
N ARG A 84 -11.47 -3.72 -15.79
CA ARG A 84 -11.60 -3.31 -17.20
C ARG A 84 -12.86 -2.50 -17.52
N ARG A 85 -13.90 -2.58 -16.69
CA ARG A 85 -15.24 -2.05 -17.01
C ARG A 85 -15.76 -1.02 -16.02
N GLU A 86 -15.22 -0.97 -14.81
CA GLU A 86 -15.72 -0.11 -13.76
C GLU A 86 -15.45 1.36 -14.10
N CYS A 87 -16.50 2.18 -13.96
CA CYS A 87 -16.44 3.61 -14.23
C CYS A 87 -16.40 4.43 -12.93
N ASP A 88 -16.83 3.86 -11.81
CA ASP A 88 -16.77 4.49 -10.50
C ASP A 88 -15.34 4.40 -9.93
N PRO A 89 -14.62 5.53 -9.72
CA PRO A 89 -13.25 5.50 -9.23
C PRO A 89 -13.09 4.88 -7.84
N MET A 90 -14.10 4.95 -6.98
CA MET A 90 -14.03 4.37 -5.63
C MET A 90 -14.15 2.85 -5.68
N VAL A 91 -15.04 2.34 -6.53
CA VAL A 91 -15.14 0.90 -6.77
C VAL A 91 -13.87 0.38 -7.44
N LEU A 92 -13.35 1.09 -8.46
CA LEU A 92 -12.11 0.70 -9.14
C LEU A 92 -10.91 0.68 -8.17
N ARG A 93 -10.83 1.65 -7.26
CA ARG A 93 -9.83 1.67 -6.18
C ARG A 93 -9.90 0.38 -5.33
N SER A 94 -11.08 -0.01 -4.85
CA SER A 94 -11.26 -1.26 -4.09
C SER A 94 -10.90 -2.51 -4.91
N VAL A 95 -11.27 -2.54 -6.19
CA VAL A 95 -10.90 -3.63 -7.11
C VAL A 95 -9.38 -3.75 -7.23
N LEU A 96 -8.66 -2.64 -7.39
CA LEU A 96 -7.21 -2.65 -7.51
C LEU A 96 -6.51 -3.12 -6.24
N PHE A 97 -6.95 -2.67 -5.06
CA PHE A 97 -6.46 -3.22 -3.79
C PHE A 97 -6.75 -4.72 -3.66
N ALA A 98 -7.94 -5.16 -4.06
CA ALA A 98 -8.29 -6.58 -4.07
C ALA A 98 -7.34 -7.40 -4.97
N LEU A 99 -7.02 -6.91 -6.18
CA LEU A 99 -6.04 -7.53 -7.07
C LEU A 99 -4.63 -7.58 -6.44
N GLY A 100 -4.21 -6.52 -5.76
CA GLY A 100 -2.93 -6.47 -5.04
C GLY A 100 -2.87 -7.48 -3.89
N HIS A 101 -3.94 -7.62 -3.10
CA HIS A 101 -4.02 -8.65 -2.04
C HIS A 101 -3.99 -10.08 -2.60
N LEU A 102 -4.66 -10.31 -3.74
CA LEU A 102 -4.56 -11.58 -4.45
C LEU A 102 -3.14 -11.86 -4.94
N GLY A 103 -2.38 -10.82 -5.27
CA GLY A 103 -0.93 -10.88 -5.54
C GLY A 103 -0.57 -11.86 -6.65
N ASP A 104 -1.37 -11.86 -7.72
CA ASP A 104 -1.22 -12.77 -8.85
C ASP A 104 -0.86 -11.98 -10.12
N GLU A 105 0.22 -12.39 -10.78
CA GLU A 105 0.77 -11.69 -11.94
C GLU A 105 -0.19 -11.56 -13.12
N ARG A 106 -1.22 -12.42 -13.20
CA ARG A 106 -2.25 -12.32 -14.24
C ARG A 106 -3.03 -11.00 -14.15
N ALA A 107 -3.02 -10.31 -13.00
CA ALA A 107 -3.68 -9.02 -12.79
C ALA A 107 -2.87 -7.80 -13.26
N LEU A 108 -1.58 -7.99 -13.56
CA LEU A 108 -0.66 -6.90 -13.90
C LEU A 108 -1.18 -5.96 -15.00
N PRO A 109 -1.76 -6.45 -16.13
CA PRO A 109 -2.22 -5.56 -17.20
C PRO A 109 -3.28 -4.56 -16.74
N GLU A 110 -4.22 -4.99 -15.90
CA GLU A 110 -5.30 -4.12 -15.41
C GLU A 110 -4.81 -3.11 -14.37
N VAL A 111 -3.83 -3.50 -13.54
CA VAL A 111 -3.20 -2.59 -12.56
C VAL A 111 -2.33 -1.55 -13.27
N LEU A 112 -1.58 -1.95 -14.31
CA LEU A 112 -0.78 -1.03 -15.14
C LEU A 112 -1.63 0.03 -15.84
N ASP A 113 -2.74 -0.37 -16.46
CA ASP A 113 -3.65 0.56 -17.14
C ASP A 113 -4.18 1.64 -16.18
N SER A 114 -4.44 1.25 -14.93
CA SER A 114 -4.94 2.14 -13.87
C SER A 114 -3.87 3.12 -13.33
N ALA A 115 -2.58 2.86 -13.56
CA ALA A 115 -1.49 3.72 -13.05
C ALA A 115 -1.44 5.11 -13.72
N GLY A 116 -2.19 5.32 -14.82
CA GLY A 116 -2.35 6.61 -15.49
C GLY A 116 -3.72 7.27 -15.28
N HIS A 117 -4.54 6.74 -14.37
CA HIS A 117 -5.93 7.16 -14.22
C HIS A 117 -6.06 8.61 -13.70
N PHE A 118 -7.11 9.33 -14.11
CA PHE A 118 -7.30 10.74 -13.75
C PHE A 118 -7.56 10.94 -12.24
N HIS A 119 -8.19 9.96 -11.59
CA HIS A 119 -8.51 10.02 -10.16
C HIS A 119 -7.31 9.59 -9.31
N ASN A 120 -6.88 10.45 -8.38
CA ASN A 120 -5.69 10.21 -7.54
C ASN A 120 -5.77 8.89 -6.76
N GLY A 121 -6.91 8.63 -6.10
CA GLY A 121 -7.11 7.38 -5.35
C GLY A 121 -7.00 6.10 -6.20
N VAL A 122 -7.24 6.16 -7.51
CA VAL A 122 -7.04 5.00 -8.40
C VAL A 122 -5.55 4.81 -8.70
N ARG A 123 -4.81 5.90 -8.92
CA ARG A 123 -3.34 5.85 -9.08
C ARG A 123 -2.65 5.37 -7.80
N HIS A 124 -3.15 5.79 -6.62
CA HIS A 124 -2.68 5.29 -5.33
C HIS A 124 -2.84 3.77 -5.24
N ALA A 125 -4.04 3.25 -5.51
CA ALA A 125 -4.28 1.81 -5.46
C ALA A 125 -3.45 1.05 -6.52
N ALA A 126 -3.24 1.62 -7.70
CA ALA A 126 -2.33 1.04 -8.69
C ALA A 126 -0.88 0.99 -8.18
N ALA A 127 -0.37 2.09 -7.62
CA ALA A 127 0.98 2.15 -7.04
C ALA A 127 1.17 1.13 -5.90
N TRP A 128 0.15 0.97 -5.05
CA TRP A 128 0.18 -0.02 -3.97
C TRP A 128 0.16 -1.45 -4.50
N SER A 129 -0.66 -1.72 -5.53
CA SER A 129 -0.85 -3.07 -6.05
C SER A 129 0.27 -3.53 -6.99
N LEU A 130 0.96 -2.62 -7.71
CA LEU A 130 1.99 -2.97 -8.68
C LEU A 130 3.10 -3.88 -8.09
N PRO A 131 3.75 -3.54 -6.94
CA PRO A 131 4.75 -4.42 -6.33
C PRO A 131 4.24 -5.83 -6.00
N ASN A 132 2.94 -6.00 -5.80
CA ASN A 132 2.31 -7.27 -5.43
C ASN A 132 1.95 -8.15 -6.63
N VAL A 133 1.83 -7.57 -7.84
CA VAL A 133 1.40 -8.29 -9.05
C VAL A 133 2.44 -8.24 -10.17
N MET A 134 3.53 -7.48 -10.02
CA MET A 134 4.57 -7.40 -11.03
C MET A 134 5.59 -8.55 -10.91
N ARG A 135 6.25 -8.85 -12.03
CA ARG A 135 7.44 -9.70 -12.05
C ARG A 135 8.66 -8.88 -11.63
N ALA A 136 9.69 -9.55 -11.12
CA ALA A 136 10.89 -8.88 -10.59
C ALA A 136 11.60 -7.97 -11.61
N ASP A 137 11.49 -8.27 -12.91
CA ASP A 137 12.14 -7.57 -14.03
C ASP A 137 11.16 -6.76 -14.89
N ASP A 138 9.96 -6.46 -14.37
CA ASP A 138 8.94 -5.75 -15.15
C ASP A 138 9.23 -4.24 -15.25
N ALA A 139 9.91 -3.86 -16.34
CA ALA A 139 10.29 -2.48 -16.61
C ALA A 139 9.10 -1.52 -16.77
N GLU A 140 7.92 -2.01 -17.18
CA GLU A 140 6.73 -1.18 -17.37
C GLU A 140 6.11 -0.82 -16.01
N ALA A 141 6.03 -1.78 -15.10
CA ALA A 141 5.58 -1.56 -13.73
C ALA A 141 6.54 -0.64 -12.96
N VAL A 142 7.86 -0.83 -13.11
CA VAL A 142 8.85 0.11 -12.55
C VAL A 142 8.64 1.50 -13.13
N ALA A 143 8.51 1.64 -14.45
CA ALA A 143 8.29 2.95 -15.07
C ALA A 143 6.99 3.62 -14.59
N ALA A 144 5.93 2.85 -14.33
CA ALA A 144 4.69 3.36 -13.76
C ALA A 144 4.89 3.89 -12.33
N LEU A 145 5.56 3.14 -11.45
CA LEU A 145 5.91 3.61 -10.11
C LEU A 145 6.81 4.85 -10.14
N VAL A 146 7.81 4.89 -11.03
CA VAL A 146 8.68 6.06 -11.23
C VAL A 146 7.90 7.29 -11.68
N ARG A 147 6.85 7.12 -12.49
CA ARG A 147 5.98 8.22 -12.91
C ARG A 147 5.18 8.77 -11.74
N ILE A 148 4.51 7.89 -10.99
CA ILE A 148 3.66 8.27 -9.86
C ILE A 148 4.51 8.90 -8.74
N SER A 149 5.72 8.39 -8.49
CA SER A 149 6.62 8.96 -7.48
C SER A 149 7.07 10.39 -7.81
N ARG A 150 6.86 10.89 -9.04
CA ARG A 150 7.19 12.26 -9.46
C ARG A 150 6.00 13.22 -9.40
N GLU A 151 4.81 12.76 -9.01
CA GLU A 151 3.63 13.61 -8.84
C GLU A 151 3.86 14.62 -7.71
N THR A 152 3.66 15.90 -8.01
CA THR A 152 3.90 17.01 -7.07
C THR A 152 2.62 17.52 -6.42
N ASP A 153 1.47 17.11 -6.93
CA ASP A 153 0.14 17.53 -6.52
C ASP A 153 -0.49 16.59 -5.49
N ASP A 154 0.09 15.40 -5.27
CA ASP A 154 -0.42 14.39 -4.36
C ASP A 154 0.72 13.69 -3.61
N ASP A 155 0.82 13.97 -2.32
CA ASP A 155 1.86 13.41 -1.44
C ASP A 155 1.63 11.93 -1.16
N GLU A 156 0.39 11.46 -1.10
CA GLU A 156 0.05 10.06 -0.81
C GLU A 156 0.42 9.13 -1.96
N ASN A 157 0.15 9.55 -3.20
CA ASN A 157 0.61 8.85 -4.41
C ASN A 157 2.14 8.77 -4.45
N ARG A 158 2.79 9.90 -4.18
CA ARG A 158 4.25 10.00 -4.21
C ARG A 158 4.89 9.11 -3.15
N ASP A 159 4.35 9.10 -1.94
CA ASP A 159 4.77 8.22 -0.84
C ASP A 159 4.60 6.76 -1.23
N CYS A 160 3.38 6.35 -1.59
CA CYS A 160 3.06 4.98 -1.97
C CYS A 160 3.97 4.43 -3.08
N ALA A 161 4.20 5.22 -4.14
CA ALA A 161 5.07 4.82 -5.22
C ALA A 161 6.56 4.77 -4.81
N THR A 162 7.00 5.65 -3.91
CA THR A 162 8.37 5.65 -3.37
C THR A 162 8.61 4.43 -2.48
N THR A 163 7.68 4.10 -1.59
CA THR A 163 7.69 2.87 -0.79
C THR A 163 7.70 1.64 -1.69
N GLY A 164 6.85 1.62 -2.73
CA GLY A 164 6.81 0.55 -3.72
C GLY A 164 8.17 0.33 -4.38
N LEU A 165 8.82 1.39 -4.87
CA LEU A 165 10.16 1.34 -5.45
C LEU A 165 11.23 0.89 -4.44
N ALA A 166 11.18 1.41 -3.21
CA ALA A 166 12.12 1.07 -2.15
C ALA A 166 12.08 -0.42 -1.80
N GLY A 167 10.87 -1.00 -1.80
CA GLY A 167 10.59 -2.39 -1.47
C GLY A 167 10.95 -3.42 -2.53
N LEU A 168 11.12 -3.02 -3.80
CA LEU A 168 11.53 -3.94 -4.87
C LEU A 168 12.91 -4.56 -4.57
N ASP A 169 13.10 -5.82 -4.92
CA ASP A 169 14.42 -6.47 -4.85
C ASP A 169 15.31 -6.09 -6.05
N ALA A 170 14.72 -5.60 -7.14
CA ALA A 170 15.46 -5.14 -8.31
C ALA A 170 16.37 -3.95 -7.96
N ASP A 171 17.60 -4.02 -8.45
CA ASP A 171 18.62 -2.99 -8.25
C ASP A 171 19.16 -2.51 -9.60
N ASP A 172 18.41 -1.61 -10.23
CA ASP A 172 18.80 -0.96 -11.47
C ASP A 172 18.94 0.57 -11.31
N THR A 173 19.54 1.19 -12.33
CA THR A 173 19.76 2.64 -12.34
C THR A 173 18.46 3.43 -12.31
N ALA A 174 17.38 2.95 -12.93
CA ALA A 174 16.11 3.69 -12.95
C ALA A 174 15.50 3.79 -11.55
N ILE A 175 15.52 2.68 -10.79
CA ILE A 175 15.05 2.65 -9.39
C ILE A 175 15.93 3.54 -8.52
N ARG A 176 17.27 3.39 -8.59
CA ARG A 176 18.21 4.21 -7.79
C ARG A 176 18.01 5.70 -8.05
N GLU A 177 17.88 6.12 -9.30
CA GLU A 177 17.70 7.54 -9.63
C GLU A 177 16.30 8.06 -9.25
N ALA A 178 15.26 7.23 -9.34
CA ALA A 178 13.93 7.60 -8.87
C ALA A 178 13.90 7.82 -7.35
N LEU A 179 14.51 6.92 -6.56
CA LEU A 179 14.66 7.09 -5.12
C LEU A 179 15.55 8.30 -4.79
N SER A 180 16.68 8.48 -5.49
CA SER A 180 17.57 9.63 -5.29
C SER A 180 16.84 10.98 -5.47
N ALA A 181 15.90 11.05 -6.42
CA ALA A 181 15.10 12.25 -6.67
C ALA A 181 14.12 12.61 -5.53
N ARG A 182 13.87 11.67 -4.61
CA ARG A 182 12.99 11.84 -3.43
C ARG A 182 13.73 12.12 -2.13
N LEU A 183 15.06 12.04 -2.09
CA LEU A 183 15.81 12.30 -0.85
C LEU A 183 15.68 13.75 -0.34
N ASP A 184 15.33 14.70 -1.21
CA ASP A 184 15.09 16.11 -0.85
C ASP A 184 13.59 16.44 -0.75
N ASP A 185 12.71 15.43 -0.68
CA ASP A 185 11.26 15.64 -0.56
C ASP A 185 10.91 16.48 0.66
N THR A 186 9.86 17.29 0.53
CA THR A 186 9.33 18.13 1.62
C THR A 186 8.61 17.28 2.66
N VAL A 187 8.06 16.14 2.25
CA VAL A 187 7.44 15.18 3.16
C VAL A 187 8.54 14.26 3.69
N VAL A 188 8.76 14.31 5.01
CA VAL A 188 9.90 13.61 5.65
C VAL A 188 9.82 12.10 5.44
N VAL A 189 8.64 11.49 5.53
CA VAL A 189 8.46 10.05 5.32
C VAL A 189 8.81 9.62 3.89
N VAL A 190 8.46 10.42 2.87
CA VAL A 190 8.83 10.13 1.46
C VAL A 190 10.35 10.12 1.29
N ALA A 191 11.04 11.11 1.87
CA ALA A 191 12.50 11.14 1.84
C ALA A 191 13.12 9.97 2.64
N ALA A 192 12.47 9.55 3.73
CA ALA A 192 12.90 8.43 4.55
C ALA A 192 12.80 7.09 3.82
N GLU A 193 11.68 6.84 3.15
CA GLU A 193 11.46 5.66 2.31
C GLU A 193 12.48 5.59 1.17
N ALA A 194 12.71 6.72 0.52
CA ALA A 194 13.72 6.84 -0.53
C ALA A 194 15.13 6.52 -0.01
N ALA A 195 15.49 7.03 1.16
CA ALA A 195 16.78 6.75 1.79
C ALA A 195 16.91 5.28 2.16
N TYR A 196 15.87 4.68 2.74
CA TYR A 196 15.86 3.27 3.08
C TYR A 196 16.02 2.38 1.84
N GLY A 197 15.26 2.65 0.77
CA GLY A 197 15.38 1.94 -0.50
C GLY A 197 16.76 2.03 -1.13
N LEU A 198 17.43 3.18 -1.03
CA LEU A 198 18.81 3.35 -1.48
C LEU A 198 19.82 2.63 -0.58
N ALA A 199 19.63 2.66 0.74
CA ALA A 199 20.50 1.98 1.69
C ALA A 199 20.48 0.46 1.49
N ARG A 200 19.31 -0.14 1.26
CA ARG A 200 19.16 -1.57 0.87
C ARG A 200 19.98 -1.94 -0.38
N ARG A 201 20.29 -0.95 -1.22
CA ARG A 201 21.09 -1.08 -2.46
C ARG A 201 22.55 -0.60 -2.27
N ALA A 202 22.98 -0.47 -1.01
CA ALA A 202 24.28 0.04 -0.60
C ALA A 202 24.64 1.43 -1.17
N ASP A 203 23.63 2.26 -1.48
CA ASP A 203 23.83 3.59 -2.03
C ASP A 203 23.96 4.63 -0.90
N ARG A 204 25.21 5.09 -0.70
CA ARG A 204 25.62 6.02 0.36
C ARG A 204 24.96 7.40 0.27
N ARG A 205 24.28 7.74 -0.83
CA ARG A 205 23.47 8.97 -0.90
C ARG A 205 22.39 9.02 0.18
N ALA A 206 21.93 7.86 0.67
CA ALA A 206 20.95 7.75 1.75
C ALA A 206 21.40 8.42 3.07
N GLU A 207 22.71 8.46 3.35
CA GLU A 207 23.25 9.06 4.59
C GLU A 207 22.80 10.50 4.82
N ARG A 208 22.62 11.27 3.72
CA ARG A 208 22.24 12.69 3.82
C ARG A 208 20.88 12.88 4.48
N VAL A 209 19.95 11.95 4.28
CA VAL A 209 18.62 12.01 4.87
C VAL A 209 18.69 11.68 6.36
N VAL A 210 19.47 10.66 6.75
CA VAL A 210 19.69 10.33 8.17
C VAL A 210 20.32 11.50 8.92
N ARG A 211 21.34 12.14 8.35
CA ARG A 211 21.97 13.33 8.96
C ARG A 211 21.02 14.52 9.06
N ARG A 212 20.18 14.74 8.05
CA ARG A 212 19.14 15.78 8.07
C ARG A 212 18.09 15.51 9.15
N TYR A 213 17.62 14.26 9.26
CA TYR A 213 16.70 13.82 10.31
C TYR A 213 17.30 14.04 11.69
N LEU A 214 18.56 13.65 11.94
CA LEU A 214 19.22 13.87 13.22
C LEU A 214 19.37 15.36 13.61
N ALA A 215 19.49 16.25 12.61
CA ALA A 215 19.57 17.69 12.85
C ALA A 215 18.21 18.32 13.22
N ALA A 216 17.11 17.74 12.73
CA ALA A 216 15.75 18.16 13.02
C ALA A 216 14.78 16.95 13.00
N PRO A 217 14.75 16.14 14.08
CA PRO A 217 13.90 14.97 14.14
C PRO A 217 12.42 15.35 14.12
N ASP A 218 11.59 14.53 13.49
CA ASP A 218 10.14 14.60 13.64
C ASP A 218 9.67 13.67 14.77
N ASP A 219 8.40 13.83 15.17
CA ASP A 219 7.77 12.98 16.19
C ASP A 219 7.15 11.70 15.57
N ASN A 220 7.48 11.36 14.32
CA ASN A 220 6.93 10.21 13.64
C ASN A 220 7.77 8.95 13.92
N ASP A 221 7.21 8.04 14.72
CA ASP A 221 7.87 6.78 15.07
C ASP A 221 8.21 5.92 13.85
N TYR A 222 7.41 5.95 12.78
CA TYR A 222 7.67 5.22 11.54
C TYR A 222 8.86 5.82 10.78
N THR A 223 8.93 7.16 10.65
CA THR A 223 10.09 7.85 10.09
C THR A 223 11.36 7.48 10.86
N ARG A 224 11.32 7.46 12.20
CA ARG A 224 12.45 7.04 13.02
C ARG A 224 12.88 5.60 12.69
N SER A 225 11.94 4.67 12.61
CA SER A 225 12.24 3.28 12.26
C SER A 225 12.91 3.16 10.89
N LEU A 226 12.43 3.90 9.88
CA LEU A 226 13.10 3.97 8.58
C LEU A 226 14.54 4.50 8.68
N MET A 227 14.79 5.51 9.53
CA MET A 227 16.15 6.03 9.75
C MET A 227 17.07 5.02 10.44
N GLU A 228 16.56 4.27 11.43
CA GLU A 228 17.30 3.18 12.07
C GLU A 228 17.66 2.10 11.05
N TRP A 229 16.68 1.61 10.28
CA TRP A 229 16.91 0.60 9.25
C TRP A 229 17.85 1.11 8.16
N THR A 230 17.72 2.37 7.76
CA THR A 230 18.64 3.01 6.80
C THR A 230 20.07 2.98 7.31
N ALA A 231 20.31 3.33 8.58
CA ALA A 231 21.65 3.29 9.18
C ALA A 231 22.19 1.85 9.31
N GLU A 232 21.32 0.88 9.62
CA GLU A 232 21.65 -0.55 9.66
C GLU A 232 22.06 -1.09 8.29
N GLU A 233 21.29 -0.83 7.24
CA GLU A 233 21.57 -1.23 5.86
C GLU A 233 22.87 -0.61 5.33
N LEU A 234 23.20 0.61 5.75
CA LEU A 234 24.48 1.27 5.43
C LEU A 234 25.67 0.70 6.23
N GLY A 235 25.42 -0.10 7.26
CA GLY A 235 26.44 -0.60 8.18
C GLY A 235 27.10 0.52 9.00
N ASP A 236 26.41 1.63 9.25
CA ASP A 236 26.94 2.78 10.00
C ASP A 236 26.48 2.72 11.46
N ALA A 237 27.30 2.07 12.29
CA ALA A 237 27.02 1.90 13.71
C ALA A 237 26.96 3.22 14.50
N GLU A 238 27.65 4.26 14.03
CA GLU A 238 27.61 5.58 14.65
C GLU A 238 26.26 6.26 14.36
N LEU A 239 25.85 6.31 13.09
CA LEU A 239 24.54 6.85 12.70
C LEU A 239 23.41 6.11 13.40
N LEU A 240 23.46 4.77 13.45
CA LEU A 240 22.46 3.97 14.14
C LEU A 240 22.35 4.33 15.64
N SER A 241 23.49 4.49 16.29
CA SER A 241 23.54 4.87 17.71
C SER A 241 22.96 6.27 17.93
N GLN A 242 23.22 7.20 17.01
CA GLN A 242 22.68 8.55 17.06
C GLN A 242 21.16 8.58 16.86
N VAL A 243 20.61 7.82 15.90
CA VAL A 243 19.15 7.75 15.66
C VAL A 243 18.43 7.14 16.87
N ARG A 244 18.98 6.07 17.47
CA ARG A 244 18.40 5.48 18.69
C ARG A 244 18.42 6.44 19.89
N ALA A 245 19.44 7.29 19.95
CA ALA A 245 19.57 8.30 21.00
C ALA A 245 18.69 9.54 20.75
N SER A 246 18.18 9.76 19.54
CA SER A 246 17.38 10.95 19.19
C SER A 246 15.94 10.93 19.74
N ARG A 247 15.62 10.02 20.68
CA ARG A 247 14.38 10.08 21.46
C ARG A 247 14.20 11.48 22.01
N VAL A 248 13.20 12.18 21.49
CA VAL A 248 12.73 13.44 22.07
C VAL A 248 12.44 13.16 23.54
N SER A 249 13.20 13.80 24.41
CA SER A 249 12.92 13.84 25.84
C SER A 249 11.55 14.50 25.99
N VAL A 250 10.52 13.72 26.30
CA VAL A 250 9.27 14.25 26.86
C VAL A 250 9.58 14.67 28.30
N CYS A 251 10.34 15.76 28.44
CA CYS A 251 10.55 16.49 29.67
C CYS A 251 10.30 17.96 29.38
N ALA A 252 9.05 18.31 29.13
CA ALA A 252 8.54 19.61 29.53
C ALA A 252 7.88 19.42 30.89
N GLU A 253 8.68 19.56 31.96
CA GLU A 253 8.13 19.93 33.26
C GLU A 253 7.24 21.17 33.05
N PRO A 254 6.02 21.22 33.62
CA PRO A 254 5.28 22.48 33.64
C PRO A 254 6.12 23.50 34.41
N PRO A 255 6.29 24.75 33.94
CA PRO A 255 6.89 25.78 34.77
C PRO A 255 6.04 25.93 36.03
N ALA A 256 6.69 25.68 37.16
CA ALA A 256 6.14 25.92 38.48
C ALA A 256 6.03 27.43 38.73
N CYS A 257 4.89 27.81 39.34
CA CYS A 257 4.44 29.14 39.77
C CYS A 257 3.95 30.11 38.69
#